data_AF-A0A328UFT9-F1
#
_entry.id   AF-A0A328UFT9-F1
#
_cell.length_a   1.000
_cell.length_b   1.000
_cell.length_c   1.000
_cell.angle_alpha   90.00
_cell.angle_beta   90.00
_cell.angle_gamma   90.00
#
_symmetry.space_group_name_H-M   'P 1'
#
loop_
_entity.id
_entity.type
_entity.pdbx_description
1 polymer ?
#
loop_
_entity_poly.entity_id
_entity_poly.type
_entity_poly.pdbx_seq_one_letter_code
_entity_poly.pdbx_strand_id
1 'polypeptide(L)'
;MSNMLKATKLDFSLVRPYFKVLGFTMLLPIAFAAINRSILTGVSFAMCFIAMTTGYTFSITEKNSMERLYGILPVKKSEMVIGRYLFVLALGALALVVSLITQPIVLRVIGETVEKTDIISAAIGGLFLFALYTVFQIPGYYKFGSIKGRVFMYIPVAGFLATLFLLPKIPMENSIITTISNSPVLLIVLVIVLVVVMYAVSILFSIRIMKNKEM
;
A
#
# COMPACT_ATOMS: atom_id res chain seq x y z
N MET A 1 27.41 3.43 -2.16
CA MET A 1 25.93 3.47 -2.07
C MET A 1 25.36 3.29 -3.47
N SER A 2 24.50 2.29 -3.69
CA SER A 2 23.84 2.12 -4.99
C SER A 2 23.00 3.35 -5.34
N ASN A 3 22.88 3.67 -6.62
CA ASN A 3 22.09 4.81 -7.10
C ASN A 3 20.61 4.73 -6.67
N MET A 4 20.10 3.51 -6.49
CA MET A 4 18.74 3.24 -5.97
C MET A 4 18.53 3.82 -4.57
N LEU A 5 19.49 3.64 -3.65
CA LEU A 5 19.39 4.16 -2.28
C LEU A 5 19.43 5.69 -2.24
N LYS A 6 20.15 6.33 -3.17
CA LYS A 6 20.17 7.80 -3.28
C LYS A 6 18.81 8.33 -3.74
N ALA A 7 18.16 7.64 -4.70
CA ALA A 7 16.81 7.98 -5.15
C ALA A 7 15.78 7.84 -4.01
N THR A 8 15.81 6.73 -3.27
CA THR A 8 14.94 6.53 -2.09
C THR A 8 15.17 7.60 -1.02
N LYS A 9 16.41 8.01 -0.76
CA LYS A 9 16.72 9.07 0.21
C LYS A 9 16.20 10.44 -0.23
N LEU A 10 16.19 10.71 -1.54
CA LEU A 10 15.61 11.92 -2.09
C LEU A 10 14.10 11.95 -1.84
N ASP A 11 13.37 10.88 -2.16
CA ASP A 11 11.94 10.77 -1.90
C ASP A 11 11.62 10.87 -0.39
N PHE A 12 12.44 10.26 0.47
CA PHE A 12 12.32 10.42 1.92
C PHE A 12 12.47 11.88 2.36
N SER A 13 13.40 12.61 1.75
CA SER A 13 13.62 14.03 2.06
C SER A 13 12.45 14.90 1.61
N LEU A 14 11.78 14.54 0.51
CA LEU A 14 10.56 15.22 0.04
C LEU A 14 9.36 15.01 0.98
N VAL A 15 9.27 13.84 1.62
CA VAL A 15 8.17 13.49 2.54
C VAL A 15 8.46 13.90 3.98
N ARG A 16 9.72 14.14 4.35
CA ARG A 16 10.14 14.59 5.70
C ARG A 16 9.27 15.71 6.30
N PRO A 17 8.91 16.78 5.56
CA PRO A 17 8.05 17.86 6.07
C PRO A 17 6.62 17.39 6.40
N TYR A 18 6.16 16.35 5.71
CA TYR A 18 4.80 15.81 5.82
C TYR A 18 4.67 14.70 6.86
N PHE A 19 5.75 14.29 7.54
CA PHE A 19 5.68 13.25 8.59
C PHE A 19 4.70 13.60 9.71
N LYS A 20 4.60 14.88 10.08
CA LYS A 20 3.61 15.34 11.09
C LYS A 20 2.18 15.12 10.60
N VAL A 21 1.92 15.38 9.33
CA VAL A 21 0.61 15.17 8.71
C VAL A 21 0.32 13.67 8.62
N LEU A 22 1.28 12.85 8.20
CA LEU A 22 1.17 11.39 8.17
C LEU A 22 0.86 10.82 9.56
N GLY A 23 1.55 11.29 10.60
CA GLY A 23 1.26 10.92 11.98
C GLY A 23 -0.14 11.33 12.43
N PHE A 24 -0.58 12.54 12.10
CA PHE A 24 -1.94 13.01 12.41
C PHE A 24 -3.01 12.18 11.70
N THR A 25 -2.77 11.78 10.44
CA THR A 25 -3.70 10.93 9.70
C THR A 25 -3.89 9.55 10.32
N MET A 26 -2.95 9.05 11.12
CA MET A 26 -3.09 7.77 11.84
C MET A 26 -4.06 7.82 13.02
N LEU A 27 -4.45 9.01 13.52
CA LEU A 27 -5.47 9.14 14.56
C LEU A 27 -6.85 8.63 14.08
N LEU A 28 -7.13 8.78 12.78
CA LEU A 28 -8.43 8.42 12.21
C LEU A 28 -8.62 6.89 12.15
N PRO A 29 -7.65 6.09 11.65
CA PRO A 29 -7.65 4.63 11.82
C PRO A 29 -7.76 4.15 13.27
N ILE A 30 -7.13 4.85 14.22
CA ILE A 30 -7.20 4.51 15.65
C ILE A 30 -8.63 4.68 16.18
N ALA A 31 -9.27 5.82 15.87
CA ALA A 31 -10.67 6.04 16.23
C ALA A 31 -11.60 5.01 15.59
N PHE A 32 -11.34 4.64 14.34
CA PHE A 32 -12.14 3.65 13.62
C PHE A 32 -11.99 2.23 14.20
N ALA A 33 -10.78 1.87 14.62
CA ALA A 33 -10.51 0.61 15.33
C ALA A 33 -11.26 0.54 16.67
N ALA A 34 -11.30 1.66 17.40
CA ALA A 34 -12.02 1.77 18.67
C ALA A 34 -13.54 1.60 18.51
N ILE A 35 -14.13 2.18 17.45
CA ILE A 35 -15.57 2.08 17.17
C ILE A 35 -15.96 0.66 16.74
N ASN A 36 -15.21 0.06 15.82
CA ASN A 36 -15.53 -1.26 15.26
C ASN A 36 -15.04 -2.42 16.13
N ARG A 37 -14.31 -2.14 17.21
CA ARG A 37 -13.74 -3.13 18.14
C ARG A 37 -13.00 -4.27 17.43
N SER A 38 -12.31 -3.95 16.34
CA SER A 38 -11.61 -4.95 15.52
C SER A 38 -10.25 -4.43 15.09
N ILE A 39 -9.21 -5.24 15.34
CA ILE A 39 -7.84 -4.96 14.91
C ILE A 39 -7.76 -5.02 13.38
N LEU A 40 -8.44 -5.99 12.76
CA LEU A 40 -8.41 -6.18 11.32
C LEU A 40 -8.91 -4.94 10.59
N THR A 41 -10.02 -4.35 11.04
CA THR A 41 -10.56 -3.13 10.43
C THR A 41 -9.63 -1.94 10.67
N GLY A 42 -9.10 -1.78 11.89
CA GLY A 42 -8.13 -0.74 12.22
C GLY A 42 -6.86 -0.77 11.36
N VAL A 43 -6.22 -1.95 11.25
CA VAL A 43 -4.96 -2.11 10.52
C VAL A 43 -5.20 -1.91 9.04
N SER A 44 -6.28 -2.50 8.51
CA SER A 44 -6.69 -2.32 7.11
C SER A 44 -6.91 -0.85 6.78
N PHE A 45 -7.58 -0.10 7.66
CA PHE A 45 -7.84 1.32 7.46
C PHE A 45 -6.55 2.15 7.50
N ALA A 46 -5.66 1.86 8.44
CA ALA A 46 -4.35 2.52 8.53
C ALA A 46 -3.50 2.29 7.27
N MET A 47 -3.46 1.05 6.79
CA MET A 47 -2.71 0.68 5.59
C MET A 47 -3.31 1.34 4.33
N CYS A 48 -4.63 1.41 4.20
CA CYS A 48 -5.29 2.14 3.12
C CYS A 48 -4.96 3.64 3.15
N PHE A 49 -5.05 4.28 4.32
CA PHE A 49 -4.71 5.71 4.45
C PHE A 49 -3.27 5.99 4.05
N ILE A 50 -2.34 5.14 4.48
CA ILE A 50 -0.93 5.29 4.12
C ILE A 50 -0.72 5.06 2.63
N ALA A 51 -1.40 4.08 2.02
CA ALA A 51 -1.37 3.89 0.57
C ALA A 51 -1.86 5.15 -0.19
N MET A 52 -2.94 5.80 0.28
CA MET A 52 -3.43 7.05 -0.32
C MET A 52 -2.37 8.16 -0.29
N THR A 53 -1.60 8.25 0.78
CA THR A 53 -0.58 9.31 0.95
C THR A 53 0.64 9.14 0.05
N THR A 54 0.85 7.93 -0.51
CA THR A 54 1.98 7.66 -1.42
C THR A 54 1.95 8.55 -2.67
N GLY A 55 0.75 8.95 -3.12
CA GLY A 55 0.55 9.90 -4.22
C GLY A 55 1.09 11.31 -3.97
N TYR A 56 1.32 11.72 -2.71
CA TYR A 56 1.89 13.03 -2.43
C TYR A 56 3.31 13.19 -2.99
N THR A 57 4.11 12.12 -3.02
CA THR A 57 5.45 12.15 -3.63
C THR A 57 5.39 12.57 -5.11
N PHE A 58 4.40 12.05 -5.85
CA PHE A 58 4.17 12.39 -7.24
C PHE A 58 3.61 13.81 -7.39
N SER A 59 2.67 14.23 -6.54
CA SER A 59 2.14 15.59 -6.56
C SER A 59 3.19 16.66 -6.23
N ILE A 60 4.10 16.38 -5.29
CA ILE A 60 5.20 17.30 -4.94
C ILE A 60 6.22 17.38 -6.08
N THR A 61 6.52 16.24 -6.72
CA THR A 61 7.40 16.19 -7.90
C THR A 61 6.87 17.05 -9.04
N GLU A 62 5.57 16.91 -9.35
CA GLU A 62 4.92 17.61 -10.45
C GLU A 62 4.73 19.11 -10.15
N LYS A 63 4.30 19.46 -8.93
CA LYS A 63 4.14 20.87 -8.52
C LYS A 63 5.44 21.67 -8.54
N ASN A 64 6.55 21.02 -8.20
CA ASN A 64 7.86 21.68 -8.17
C ASN A 64 8.66 21.51 -9.47
N SER A 65 8.03 21.01 -10.55
CA SER A 65 8.69 20.79 -11.85
C SER A 65 10.02 20.02 -11.75
N MET A 66 10.08 19.05 -10.83
CA MET A 66 11.29 18.31 -10.50
C MET A 66 11.74 17.37 -11.64
N GLU A 67 10.95 17.24 -12.71
CA GLU A 67 11.30 16.47 -13.91
C GLU A 67 12.64 16.92 -14.51
N ARG A 68 12.94 18.22 -14.49
CA ARG A 68 14.24 18.76 -14.94
C ARG A 68 15.39 18.33 -14.02
N LEU A 69 15.17 18.37 -12.70
CA LEU A 69 16.17 17.91 -11.73
C LEU A 69 16.45 16.42 -11.92
N TYR A 70 15.41 15.60 -12.09
CA TYR A 70 15.54 14.17 -12.36
C TYR A 70 16.21 13.86 -13.71
N GLY A 71 16.11 14.76 -14.70
CA GLY A 71 16.80 14.64 -15.99
C GLY A 71 18.31 14.91 -15.93
N ILE A 72 18.78 15.72 -14.98
CA ILE A 72 20.19 16.07 -14.81
C ILE A 72 20.93 15.02 -13.95
N LEU A 73 20.21 14.29 -13.11
CA LEU A 73 20.80 13.27 -12.24
C LEU A 73 21.35 12.08 -13.07
N PRO A 74 22.58 11.60 -12.79
CA PRO A 74 23.17 10.45 -13.49
C PRO A 74 22.61 9.12 -12.96
N VAL A 75 21.28 8.96 -13.01
CA VAL A 75 20.56 7.79 -12.49
C VAL A 75 19.67 7.21 -13.59
N LYS A 76 19.68 5.88 -13.75
CA LYS A 76 18.84 5.23 -14.76
C LYS A 76 17.36 5.40 -14.40
N LYS A 77 16.50 5.60 -15.42
CA LYS A 77 15.04 5.72 -15.22
C LYS A 77 14.45 4.52 -14.45
N SER A 78 14.93 3.30 -14.71
CA SER A 78 14.53 2.10 -13.98
C SER A 78 14.91 2.12 -12.49
N GLU A 79 16.08 2.66 -12.16
CA GLU A 79 16.56 2.79 -10.78
C GLU A 79 15.75 3.82 -9.99
N MET A 80 15.28 4.89 -10.64
CA MET A 80 14.34 5.84 -10.03
C MET A 80 12.99 5.20 -9.74
N VAL A 81 12.47 4.38 -10.66
CA VAL A 81 11.21 3.65 -10.44
C VAL A 81 11.37 2.70 -9.26
N ILE A 82 12.40 1.85 -9.26
CA ILE A 82 12.67 0.91 -8.16
C ILE A 82 12.87 1.65 -6.84
N GLY A 83 13.57 2.78 -6.84
CA GLY A 83 13.77 3.63 -5.67
C GLY A 83 12.45 4.12 -5.05
N ARG A 84 11.45 4.48 -5.88
CA ARG A 84 10.10 4.85 -5.41
C ARG A 84 9.32 3.68 -4.86
N TYR A 85 9.36 2.52 -5.50
CA TYR A 85 8.72 1.31 -4.96
C TYR A 85 9.32 0.93 -3.60
N LEU A 86 10.64 0.98 -3.46
CA LEU A 86 11.32 0.76 -2.19
C LEU A 86 10.92 1.79 -1.13
N PHE A 87 10.81 3.07 -1.50
CA PHE A 87 10.36 4.10 -0.58
C PHE A 87 8.92 3.84 -0.08
N VAL A 88 8.00 3.54 -1.00
CA VAL A 88 6.60 3.25 -0.67
C VAL A 88 6.49 2.00 0.20
N LEU A 89 7.23 0.93 -0.11
CA LEU A 89 7.27 -0.28 0.69
C LEU A 89 7.84 -0.02 2.10
N ALA A 90 8.90 0.77 2.22
CA ALA A 90 9.47 1.15 3.51
C ALA A 90 8.48 1.97 4.36
N LEU A 91 7.75 2.89 3.73
CA LEU A 91 6.72 3.71 4.38
C LEU A 91 5.54 2.84 4.84
N GLY A 92 5.09 1.90 4.00
CA GLY A 92 4.07 0.91 4.35
C GLY A 92 4.49 -0.02 5.48
N ALA A 93 5.72 -0.52 5.46
CA ALA A 93 6.26 -1.38 6.53
C ALA A 93 6.35 -0.63 7.86
N LEU A 94 6.85 0.61 7.87
CA LEU A 94 6.88 1.45 9.06
C LEU A 94 5.46 1.69 9.60
N ALA A 95 4.52 2.03 8.71
CA ALA A 95 3.14 2.23 9.09
C ALA A 95 2.47 0.98 9.67
N LEU A 96 2.77 -0.19 9.10
CA LEU A 96 2.28 -1.47 9.59
C LEU A 96 2.82 -1.74 11.00
N VAL A 97 4.12 -1.55 11.23
CA VAL A 97 4.73 -1.70 12.57
C VAL A 97 4.09 -0.76 13.59
N VAL A 98 3.93 0.53 13.24
CA VAL A 98 3.28 1.50 14.13
C VAL A 98 1.82 1.11 14.40
N SER A 99 1.09 0.63 13.40
CA SER A 99 -0.31 0.21 13.53
C SER A 99 -0.46 -1.03 14.41
N LEU A 100 0.41 -2.03 14.22
CA LEU A 100 0.42 -3.25 15.03
C LEU A 100 0.82 -3.00 16.50
N ILE A 101 1.53 -1.90 16.80
CA ILE A 101 1.83 -1.52 18.19
C ILE A 101 0.66 -0.72 18.77
N THR A 102 0.22 0.32 18.07
CA THR A 102 -0.75 1.29 18.61
C THR A 102 -2.15 0.72 18.74
N GLN A 103 -2.63 -0.06 17.76
CA GLN A 103 -4.02 -0.50 17.74
C GLN A 103 -4.34 -1.56 18.81
N PRO A 104 -3.50 -2.58 19.05
CA PRO A 104 -3.73 -3.51 20.16
C PRO A 104 -3.71 -2.83 21.52
N ILE A 105 -2.89 -1.79 21.72
CA ILE A 105 -2.87 -1.00 22.96
C ILE A 105 -4.21 -0.31 23.17
N VAL A 106 -4.72 0.36 22.14
CA VAL A 106 -6.00 1.08 22.20
C VAL A 106 -7.17 0.12 22.46
N LEU A 107 -7.20 -1.02 21.78
CA LEU A 107 -8.23 -2.04 21.98
C LEU A 107 -8.20 -2.66 23.38
N ARG A 108 -7.00 -2.87 23.93
CA ARG A 108 -6.83 -3.35 25.31
C ARG A 108 -7.32 -2.33 26.34
N VAL A 109 -7.13 -1.03 26.10
CA VAL A 109 -7.68 0.05 26.96
C VAL A 109 -9.21 0.08 26.93
N ILE A 110 -9.81 -0.29 25.80
CA ILE A 110 -11.28 -0.36 25.61
C ILE A 110 -11.89 -1.63 26.23
N GLY A 111 -11.05 -2.58 26.68
CA GLY A 111 -11.48 -3.81 27.35
C GLY A 111 -11.65 -5.01 26.40
N GLU A 112 -11.19 -4.91 25.16
CA GLU A 112 -11.21 -6.03 24.20
C GLU A 112 -9.98 -6.92 24.35
N THR A 113 -10.17 -8.23 24.27
CA THR A 113 -9.09 -9.21 24.30
C THR A 113 -8.55 -9.42 22.89
N VAL A 114 -7.31 -8.98 22.68
CA VAL A 114 -6.61 -9.16 21.41
C VAL A 114 -5.92 -10.53 21.39
N GLU A 115 -6.39 -11.42 20.52
CA GLU A 115 -5.71 -12.69 20.26
C GLU A 115 -4.52 -12.54 19.31
N LYS A 116 -3.55 -13.46 19.41
CA LYS A 116 -2.36 -13.48 18.53
C LYS A 116 -2.73 -13.78 17.07
N THR A 117 -3.76 -14.60 16.87
CA THR A 117 -4.36 -14.96 15.58
C THR A 117 -4.90 -13.73 14.86
N ASP A 118 -5.58 -12.84 15.59
CA ASP A 118 -6.13 -11.59 15.05
C ASP A 118 -5.06 -10.58 14.64
N ILE A 119 -3.95 -10.53 15.37
CA ILE A 119 -2.81 -9.69 15.00
C ILE A 119 -2.20 -10.18 13.68
N ILE A 120 -2.04 -11.49 13.52
CA ILE A 120 -1.45 -12.09 12.31
C ILE A 120 -2.40 -11.87 11.12
N SER A 121 -3.70 -12.12 11.29
CA SER A 121 -4.69 -11.91 10.23
C SER A 121 -4.78 -10.43 9.82
N ALA A 122 -4.73 -9.50 10.79
CA ALA A 122 -4.70 -8.07 10.54
C ALA A 122 -3.44 -7.61 9.81
N ALA A 123 -2.27 -8.15 10.17
CA ALA A 123 -1.02 -7.85 9.48
C ALA A 123 -1.06 -8.29 8.02
N ILE A 124 -1.55 -9.51 7.76
CA ILE A 124 -1.62 -10.09 6.41
C ILE A 124 -2.68 -9.37 5.57
N GLY A 125 -3.87 -9.14 6.11
CA GLY A 125 -4.93 -8.41 5.44
C GLY A 125 -4.54 -6.97 5.13
N GLY A 126 -3.92 -6.27 6.09
CA GLY A 126 -3.40 -4.92 5.90
C GLY A 126 -2.31 -4.85 4.84
N LEU A 127 -1.36 -5.79 4.84
CA LEU A 127 -0.29 -5.87 3.83
C LEU A 127 -0.85 -6.17 2.45
N PHE A 128 -1.83 -7.07 2.34
CA PHE A 128 -2.51 -7.37 1.09
C PHE A 128 -3.24 -6.15 0.53
N LEU A 129 -4.02 -5.44 1.35
CA LEU A 129 -4.73 -4.23 0.92
C LEU A 129 -3.75 -3.14 0.50
N PHE A 130 -2.67 -2.93 1.26
CA PHE A 130 -1.61 -1.98 0.89
C PHE A 130 -0.98 -2.31 -0.46
N ALA A 131 -0.65 -3.58 -0.69
CA ALA A 131 -0.13 -4.05 -1.96
C ALA A 131 -1.11 -3.80 -3.09
N LEU A 132 -2.37 -4.16 -2.90
CA LEU A 132 -3.43 -3.97 -3.88
C LEU A 132 -3.57 -2.50 -4.28
N TYR A 133 -3.61 -1.58 -3.30
CA TYR A 133 -3.66 -0.15 -3.60
C TYR A 133 -2.43 0.33 -4.37
N THR A 134 -1.24 0.09 -3.84
CA THR A 134 0.00 0.66 -4.38
C THR A 134 0.35 0.12 -5.76
N VAL A 135 0.03 -1.15 -6.04
CA VAL A 135 0.29 -1.81 -7.33
C VAL A 135 -0.48 -1.19 -8.49
N PHE A 136 -1.71 -0.72 -8.27
CA PHE A 136 -2.47 -0.03 -9.31
C PHE A 136 -2.18 1.47 -9.34
N GLN A 137 -1.94 2.06 -8.17
CA GLN A 137 -1.77 3.50 -8.01
C GLN A 137 -0.44 4.01 -8.57
N ILE A 138 0.68 3.32 -8.32
CA ILE A 138 2.01 3.78 -8.76
C ILE A 138 2.15 3.81 -10.30
N PRO A 139 1.79 2.74 -11.05
CA PRO A 139 1.81 2.80 -12.52
C PRO A 139 0.85 3.86 -13.07
N GLY A 140 -0.31 4.04 -12.43
CA GLY A 140 -1.27 5.08 -12.76
C GLY A 140 -0.65 6.48 -12.67
N TYR A 141 0.10 6.76 -11.60
CA TYR A 141 0.82 8.03 -11.45
C TYR A 141 1.93 8.22 -12.47
N TYR A 142 2.69 7.17 -12.80
CA TYR A 142 3.72 7.26 -13.83
C TYR A 142 3.14 7.57 -15.22
N LYS A 143 1.98 6.98 -15.56
CA LYS A 143 1.37 7.14 -16.88
C LYS A 143 0.59 8.44 -17.04
N PHE A 144 -0.18 8.84 -16.03
CA PHE A 144 -1.17 9.92 -16.16
C PHE A 144 -0.85 11.16 -15.31
N GLY A 145 0.25 11.17 -14.56
CA GLY A 145 0.58 12.25 -13.61
C GLY A 145 -0.23 12.16 -12.32
N SER A 146 0.00 13.08 -11.39
CA SER A 146 -0.54 12.97 -10.02
C SER A 146 -2.04 13.30 -9.91
N ILE A 147 -2.58 14.09 -10.84
CA ILE A 147 -3.99 14.48 -10.86
C ILE A 147 -4.84 13.37 -11.50
N LYS A 148 -4.57 13.01 -12.76
CA LYS A 148 -5.34 11.97 -13.47
C LYS A 148 -5.01 10.57 -12.96
N GLY A 149 -3.77 10.32 -12.53
CA GLY A 149 -3.37 9.05 -11.92
C GLY A 149 -4.06 8.77 -10.59
N ARG A 150 -4.60 9.79 -9.90
CA ARG A 150 -5.37 9.59 -8.66
C ARG A 150 -6.63 8.75 -8.88
N VAL A 151 -7.18 8.74 -10.10
CA VAL A 151 -8.34 7.91 -10.45
C VAL A 151 -8.04 6.41 -10.29
N PHE A 152 -6.79 5.99 -10.47
CA PHE A 152 -6.38 4.59 -10.30
C PHE A 152 -6.50 4.11 -8.85
N MET A 153 -6.58 5.02 -7.88
CA MET A 153 -6.86 4.70 -6.49
C MET A 153 -8.27 4.13 -6.29
N TYR A 154 -9.23 4.47 -7.15
CA TYR A 154 -10.60 3.96 -7.07
C TYR A 154 -10.74 2.53 -7.62
N ILE A 155 -9.79 2.05 -8.42
CA ILE A 155 -9.82 0.68 -8.98
C ILE A 155 -9.79 -0.36 -7.85
N PRO A 156 -8.85 -0.30 -6.88
CA PRO A 156 -8.89 -1.12 -5.66
C PRO A 156 -10.24 -1.09 -4.94
N VAL A 157 -10.82 0.10 -4.76
CA VAL A 157 -12.10 0.29 -4.05
C VAL A 157 -13.25 -0.38 -4.80
N ALA A 158 -13.33 -0.16 -6.10
CA ALA A 158 -14.36 -0.77 -6.95
C ALA A 158 -14.20 -2.30 -7.02
N GLY A 159 -12.96 -2.80 -7.07
CA GLY A 159 -12.67 -4.23 -7.01
C GLY A 159 -13.16 -4.84 -5.71
N PHE A 160 -12.87 -4.21 -4.56
CA PHE A 160 -13.34 -4.67 -3.26
C PHE A 160 -14.87 -4.69 -3.16
N LEU A 161 -15.54 -3.61 -3.59
CA LEU A 161 -17.00 -3.54 -3.65
C LEU A 161 -17.59 -4.63 -4.55
N ALA A 162 -17.02 -4.85 -5.73
CA ALA A 162 -17.46 -5.91 -6.64
C ALA A 162 -17.33 -7.29 -5.99
N THR A 163 -16.21 -7.57 -5.31
CA THR A 163 -16.04 -8.84 -4.59
C THR A 163 -17.06 -9.01 -3.47
N LEU A 164 -17.37 -7.96 -2.70
CA LEU A 164 -18.39 -8.02 -1.64
C LEU A 164 -19.80 -8.34 -2.17
N PHE A 165 -20.17 -7.83 -3.35
CA PHE A 165 -21.48 -8.08 -3.94
C PHE A 165 -21.58 -9.40 -4.72
N LEU A 166 -20.47 -9.88 -5.27
CA LEU A 166 -20.44 -11.08 -6.13
C LEU A 166 -20.10 -12.35 -5.35
N LEU A 167 -19.23 -12.30 -4.33
CA LEU A 167 -18.85 -13.47 -3.54
C LEU A 167 -20.04 -14.18 -2.86
N PRO A 168 -21.01 -13.48 -2.25
CA PRO A 168 -22.15 -14.15 -1.62
C PRO A 168 -23.08 -14.85 -2.61
N LYS A 169 -22.96 -14.56 -3.91
CA LYS A 169 -23.77 -15.16 -4.99
C LYS A 169 -23.13 -16.41 -5.60
N ILE A 170 -21.91 -16.75 -5.20
CA ILE A 170 -21.22 -17.96 -5.68
C ILE A 170 -21.64 -19.11 -4.76
N PRO A 171 -22.24 -20.20 -5.28
CA PRO A 171 -22.55 -21.37 -4.47
C PRO A 171 -21.26 -21.96 -3.89
N MET A 172 -21.21 -22.12 -2.56
CA MET A 172 -20.05 -22.61 -1.81
C MET A 172 -19.73 -24.11 -2.04
N GLU A 173 -20.40 -24.77 -2.98
CA GLU A 173 -20.22 -26.19 -3.30
C GLU A 173 -18.96 -26.51 -4.11
N ASN A 174 -18.18 -25.50 -4.52
CA ASN A 174 -16.90 -25.73 -5.20
C ASN A 174 -15.83 -26.26 -4.22
N SER A 175 -15.45 -27.53 -4.41
CA SER A 175 -14.38 -28.26 -3.68
C SER A 175 -13.05 -27.51 -3.52
N ILE A 176 -12.74 -26.58 -4.45
CA ILE A 176 -11.53 -25.76 -4.40
C ILE A 176 -11.61 -24.67 -3.30
N ILE A 177 -12.78 -24.06 -3.11
CA ILE A 177 -12.98 -22.98 -2.13
C ILE A 177 -12.94 -23.55 -0.71
N THR A 178 -13.51 -24.73 -0.50
CA THR A 178 -13.51 -25.42 0.80
C THR A 178 -12.12 -25.93 1.18
N THR A 179 -11.34 -26.44 0.22
CA THR A 179 -9.94 -26.87 0.46
C THR A 179 -9.02 -25.70 0.85
N ILE A 180 -9.22 -24.53 0.23
CA ILE A 180 -8.48 -23.30 0.56
C ILE A 180 -8.92 -22.71 1.91
N SER A 181 -10.23 -22.77 2.23
CA SER A 181 -10.75 -22.30 3.52
C SER A 181 -10.31 -23.17 4.69
N ASN A 182 -10.09 -24.47 4.47
CA ASN A 182 -9.75 -25.42 5.53
C ASN A 182 -8.27 -25.38 5.95
N SER A 183 -7.40 -24.69 5.21
CA SER A 183 -5.96 -24.65 5.50
C SER A 183 -5.45 -23.20 5.68
N PRO A 184 -5.40 -22.67 6.92
CA PRO A 184 -5.00 -21.28 7.17
C PRO A 184 -3.58 -20.98 6.67
N VAL A 185 -2.66 -21.96 6.74
CA VAL A 185 -1.28 -21.81 6.25
C VAL A 185 -1.23 -21.63 4.73
N LEU A 186 -2.07 -22.35 3.99
CA LEU A 186 -2.10 -22.30 2.53
C LEU A 186 -2.63 -20.95 2.04
N LEU A 187 -3.62 -20.39 2.77
CA LEU A 187 -4.18 -19.07 2.51
C LEU A 187 -3.11 -17.97 2.69
N ILE A 188 -2.29 -18.06 3.73
CA ILE A 188 -1.18 -17.11 3.99
C ILE A 188 -0.14 -17.18 2.86
N VAL A 189 0.30 -18.38 2.49
CA VAL A 189 1.30 -18.56 1.41
C VAL A 189 0.77 -18.01 0.10
N LEU A 190 -0.50 -18.28 -0.23
CA LEU A 190 -1.14 -17.80 -1.44
C LEU A 190 -1.20 -16.27 -1.49
N VAL A 191 -1.55 -15.61 -0.38
CA VAL A 191 -1.57 -14.14 -0.28
C VAL A 191 -0.17 -13.56 -0.50
N ILE A 192 0.87 -14.13 0.11
CA ILE A 192 2.25 -13.66 -0.06
C ILE A 192 2.70 -13.79 -1.52
N VAL A 193 2.46 -14.94 -2.13
CA VAL A 193 2.80 -15.17 -3.55
C VAL A 193 2.07 -14.17 -4.43
N LEU A 194 0.79 -13.92 -4.18
CA LEU A 194 -0.02 -12.99 -4.96
C LEU A 194 0.54 -11.55 -4.83
N VAL A 195 0.90 -11.11 -3.63
CA VAL A 195 1.53 -9.81 -3.39
C VAL A 195 2.84 -9.66 -4.16
N VAL A 196 3.71 -10.68 -4.15
CA VAL A 196 4.99 -10.65 -4.87
C VAL A 196 4.77 -10.53 -6.39
N VAL A 197 3.85 -11.34 -6.94
CA VAL A 197 3.50 -11.30 -8.37
C VAL A 197 2.93 -9.94 -8.74
N MET A 198 2.03 -9.38 -7.94
CA MET A 198 1.44 -8.07 -8.15
C MET A 198 2.49 -6.96 -8.22
N TYR A 199 3.43 -6.92 -7.27
CA TYR A 199 4.52 -5.94 -7.30
C TYR A 199 5.47 -6.12 -8.48
N ALA A 200 5.82 -7.36 -8.83
CA ALA A 200 6.67 -7.64 -9.98
C ALA A 200 6.04 -7.10 -11.28
N VAL A 201 4.76 -7.41 -11.50
CA VAL A 201 4.00 -6.91 -12.66
C VAL A 201 3.92 -5.39 -12.65
N SER A 202 3.62 -4.78 -11.50
CA SER A 202 3.53 -3.32 -11.33
C SER A 202 4.82 -2.59 -11.69
N ILE A 203 5.97 -3.12 -11.23
CA ILE A 203 7.29 -2.57 -11.50
C ILE A 203 7.60 -2.67 -12.99
N LEU A 204 7.34 -3.82 -13.63
CA LEU A 204 7.57 -3.99 -15.07
C LEU A 204 6.76 -3.00 -15.91
N PHE A 205 5.48 -2.83 -15.59
CA PHE A 205 4.63 -1.83 -16.26
C PHE A 205 5.16 -0.41 -16.04
N SER A 206 5.55 -0.06 -14.80
CA SER A 206 6.05 1.28 -14.47
C SER A 206 7.36 1.60 -15.19
N ILE A 207 8.28 0.63 -15.28
CA ILE A 207 9.53 0.77 -16.03
C ILE A 207 9.25 0.97 -17.52
N ARG A 208 8.31 0.19 -18.10
CA ARG A 208 7.94 0.30 -19.51
C ARG A 208 7.31 1.66 -19.83
N ILE A 209 6.43 2.15 -18.97
CA ILE A 209 5.83 3.49 -19.10
C ILE A 209 6.92 4.57 -19.04
N MET A 210 7.84 4.50 -18.08
CA MET A 210 8.88 5.52 -17.91
C MET A 210 9.92 5.50 -19.04
N LYS A 211 10.19 4.33 -19.63
CA LYS A 211 11.09 4.21 -20.78
C LYS A 211 10.52 4.87 -22.04
N ASN A 212 9.20 4.77 -22.23
CA ASN A 212 8.49 5.38 -23.36
C ASN A 212 8.18 6.88 -23.16
N LYS A 213 8.42 7.43 -21.96
CA LYS A 213 8.24 8.85 -21.69
C LYS A 213 9.53 9.58 -22.07
N GLU A 214 9.49 10.30 -23.20
CA GLU A 214 10.49 11.31 -23.54
C GLU A 214 10.32 12.48 -22.56
N MET A 215 11.41 12.91 -21.92
CA MET A 215 11.47 14.10 -21.05
C MET A 215 12.25 15.17 -21.77
#